data_AF-A0A162QRJ1-F1
#
_entry.id   AF-A0A162QRJ1-F1
#
_cell.length_a   1.000
_cell.length_b   1.000
_cell.length_c   1.000
_cell.angle_alpha   90.00
_cell.angle_beta   90.00
_cell.angle_gamma   90.00
#
_symmetry.space_group_name_H-M   'P 1'
#
loop_
_entity.id
_entity.type
_entity.pdbx_description
1 polymer ?
#
loop_
_entity_poly.entity_id
_entity_poly.type
_entity_poly.pdbx_seq_one_letter_code
_entity_poly.pdbx_strand_id
1 'polypeptide(L)'
;TNKTPAYEYYGFVMYLASFVAFGIYLIWAYVPDEILHSLGITYYPNRYWALAIPIWLMTFVWFIFISFMTINLMNTAPFNYLDCI
;
A
#
# COMPACT_ATOMS: atom_id res chain seq x y z
N THR A 1 2.15 -34.64 12.88
CA THR A 1 2.70 -33.84 11.77
C THR A 1 2.68 -32.38 12.15
N ASN A 2 3.83 -31.82 12.56
CA ASN A 2 3.97 -30.39 12.83
C ASN A 2 3.73 -29.63 11.53
N LYS A 3 2.62 -28.88 11.46
CA LYS A 3 2.38 -27.96 10.35
C LYS A 3 3.29 -26.75 10.60
N THR A 4 4.39 -26.66 9.85
CA THR A 4 5.19 -25.43 9.78
C THR A 4 4.26 -24.27 9.43
N PRO A 5 4.35 -23.12 10.13
CA PRO A 5 3.45 -22.01 9.88
C PRO A 5 3.66 -21.53 8.44
N ALA A 6 2.67 -21.81 7.60
CA ALA A 6 2.67 -21.51 6.18
C ALA A 6 2.83 -20.01 5.86
N TYR A 7 2.67 -19.15 6.87
CA TYR A 7 2.68 -17.70 6.74
C TYR A 7 4.02 -17.11 6.27
N GLU A 8 5.14 -17.75 6.60
CA GLU A 8 6.47 -17.22 6.28
C GLU A 8 6.74 -17.18 4.77
N TYR A 9 6.34 -18.23 4.04
CA TYR A 9 6.55 -18.26 2.60
C TYR A 9 5.61 -17.32 1.84
N TYR A 10 4.39 -17.08 2.34
CA TYR A 10 3.48 -16.10 1.74
C TYR A 10 4.03 -14.68 1.83
N GLY A 11 4.61 -14.32 2.98
CA GLY A 11 5.26 -13.01 3.15
C GLY A 11 6.45 -12.84 2.20
N PHE A 12 7.28 -13.88 2.05
CA PHE A 12 8.43 -13.85 1.14
C PHE A 12 8.01 -13.72 -0.33
N VAL A 13 7.01 -14.50 -0.77
CA VAL A 13 6.50 -14.43 -2.14
C VAL A 13 5.87 -13.07 -2.42
N MET A 14 5.10 -12.54 -1.47
CA MET A 14 4.50 -11.20 -1.59
C MET A 14 5.57 -10.12 -1.67
N TYR A 15 6.63 -10.18 -0.85
CA TYR A 15 7.74 -9.24 -0.90
C TYR A 15 8.43 -9.24 -2.27
N LEU A 16 8.76 -10.42 -2.80
CA LEU A 16 9.39 -10.54 -4.12
C LEU A 16 8.47 -10.01 -5.22
N ALA A 17 7.19 -10.39 -5.19
CA ALA A 17 6.19 -9.93 -6.15
C ALA A 17 6.00 -8.40 -6.10
N SER A 18 5.97 -7.80 -4.90
CA SER A 18 5.89 -6.36 -4.72
C SER A 18 7.09 -5.65 -5.31
N PHE A 19 8.31 -6.19 -5.15
CA PHE A 19 9.51 -5.60 -5.74
C PHE A 19 9.48 -5.62 -7.28
N VAL A 20 9.06 -6.75 -7.86
CA VAL A 20 8.89 -6.89 -9.32
C VAL A 20 7.81 -5.94 -9.85
N ALA A 21 6.65 -5.89 -9.18
CA ALA A 21 5.56 -4.99 -9.55
C ALA A 21 6.00 -3.51 -9.45
N PHE A 22 6.77 -3.16 -8.43
CA PHE A 22 7.34 -1.81 -8.29
C PHE A 22 8.32 -1.49 -9.41
N GLY A 23 9.19 -2.42 -9.80
CA GLY A 23 10.07 -2.24 -10.96
C GLY A 23 9.31 -1.98 -12.26
N ILE A 24 8.28 -2.78 -12.54
CA ILE A 24 7.41 -2.59 -13.71
C ILE A 24 6.70 -1.23 -13.66
N TYR A 25 6.22 -0.83 -12.49
CA TYR A 25 5.59 0.48 -12.28
C TYR A 25 6.54 1.64 -12.59
N LEU A 26 7.79 1.58 -12.12
CA LEU A 26 8.78 2.61 -12.43
C LEU A 26 9.10 2.66 -13.93
N ILE A 27 9.29 1.50 -14.57
CA ILE A 27 9.53 1.43 -16.02
C ILE A 27 8.36 2.09 -16.76
N TRP A 28 7.12 1.73 -16.44
CA TRP A 28 5.94 2.34 -17.04
C TRP A 28 5.85 3.86 -16.79
N ALA A 29 6.20 4.33 -15.59
CA ALA A 29 6.13 5.75 -15.23
C ALA A 29 7.19 6.61 -15.95
N TYR A 30 8.41 6.09 -16.12
CA TYR A 30 9.55 6.86 -16.67
C TYR A 30 9.79 6.66 -18.17
N VAL A 31 9.34 5.56 -18.77
CA VAL A 31 9.57 5.31 -20.20
C VAL A 31 8.71 6.27 -21.04
N PRO A 32 9.28 6.91 -22.09
CA PRO A 32 8.54 7.80 -22.99
C PRO A 32 7.55 7.03 -23.88
N ASP A 33 6.47 7.72 -24.31
CA ASP A 33 5.36 7.11 -25.06
C ASP A 33 5.82 6.51 -26.40
N GLU A 34 6.83 7.12 -27.04
CA GLU A 34 7.41 6.63 -28.29
C GLU A 34 7.96 5.21 -28.17
N ILE A 35 8.65 4.91 -27.06
CA ILE A 35 9.21 3.58 -26.80
C ILE A 35 8.07 2.59 -26.50
N LEU A 36 7.06 3.01 -25.73
CA LEU A 36 5.89 2.18 -25.43
C LEU A 36 5.10 1.81 -26.70
N HIS A 37 4.91 2.77 -27.60
CA HIS A 37 4.27 2.56 -28.88
C HIS A 37 5.09 1.64 -29.80
N SER A 38 6.43 1.76 -29.78
CA SER A 38 7.31 0.85 -30.53
C SER A 38 7.24 -0.61 -30.03
N LEU A 39 6.94 -0.80 -28.74
CA LEU A 39 6.72 -2.11 -28.11
C LEU A 39 5.29 -2.65 -28.34
N GLY A 40 4.44 -1.91 -29.07
CA GLY A 40 3.05 -2.28 -29.37
C GLY A 40 2.08 -2.02 -28.22
N ILE A 41 2.50 -1.32 -27.16
CA ILE A 41 1.67 -0.99 -26.00
C ILE A 41 0.99 0.37 -26.27
N THR A 42 -0.24 0.32 -26.77
CA THR A 42 -1.03 1.52 -27.12
C THR A 42 -2.11 1.86 -26.11
N TYR A 43 -2.52 0.89 -25.27
CA TYR A 43 -3.57 1.08 -24.25
C TYR A 43 -2.99 0.94 -22.85
N TYR A 44 -2.77 2.09 -22.19
CA TYR A 44 -2.39 2.20 -20.78
C TYR A 44 -3.13 3.38 -20.14
N PRO A 45 -3.32 3.38 -18.80
CA PRO A 45 -3.99 4.48 -18.11
C PRO A 45 -3.19 5.78 -18.25
N ASN A 46 -3.86 6.93 -18.09
CA ASN A 46 -3.22 8.24 -18.15
C ASN A 46 -1.99 8.31 -17.19
N ARG A 47 -0.87 8.87 -17.66
CA ARG A 47 0.36 9.10 -16.88
C ARG A 47 0.12 9.81 -15.53
N TYR A 48 -0.97 10.57 -15.37
CA TYR A 48 -1.38 11.14 -14.09
C TYR A 48 -1.44 10.10 -12.96
N TRP A 49 -1.80 8.84 -13.27
CA TRP A 49 -1.83 7.76 -12.29
C TRP A 49 -0.46 7.44 -11.68
N ALA A 50 0.64 7.74 -12.38
CA ALA A 50 1.99 7.64 -11.82
C ALA A 50 2.22 8.60 -10.64
N LEU A 51 1.48 9.70 -10.55
CA LEU A 51 1.53 10.62 -9.42
C LEU A 51 0.41 10.36 -8.40
N ALA A 52 -0.78 9.99 -8.89
CA ALA A 52 -1.93 9.75 -8.02
C ALA A 52 -1.71 8.58 -7.06
N ILE A 53 -1.12 7.48 -7.52
CA ILE A 53 -0.86 6.28 -6.71
C ILE A 53 0.00 6.57 -5.47
N PRO A 54 1.20 7.20 -5.58
CA PRO A 54 2.03 7.47 -4.40
C PRO A 54 1.38 8.48 -3.44
N ILE A 55 0.65 9.48 -3.96
CA ILE A 55 -0.07 10.45 -3.12
C ILE A 55 -1.18 9.76 -2.31
N TRP A 56 -1.95 8.88 -2.96
CA TRP A 56 -3.00 8.11 -2.29
C TRP A 56 -2.43 7.15 -1.24
N LEU A 57 -1.30 6.51 -1.54
CA LEU A 57 -0.62 5.63 -0.58
C LEU A 57 -0.18 6.38 0.68
N MET A 58 0.44 7.57 0.52
CA MET A 58 0.82 8.40 1.66
C MET A 58 -0.39 8.88 2.47
N THR A 59 -1.47 9.27 1.79
CA THR A 59 -2.72 9.66 2.45
C THR A 59 -3.33 8.49 3.23
N PHE A 60 -3.30 7.29 2.66
CA PHE A 60 -3.84 6.08 3.27
C PHE A 60 -3.08 5.69 4.55
N VAL A 61 -1.75 5.86 4.57
CA VAL A 61 -0.93 5.65 5.77
C VAL A 61 -1.40 6.55 6.92
N TRP A 62 -1.57 7.85 6.66
CA TRP A 62 -2.09 8.79 7.68
C TRP A 62 -3.50 8.46 8.12
N PHE A 63 -4.36 8.06 7.18
CA PHE A 63 -5.72 7.64 7.47
C PHE A 63 -5.73 6.45 8.45
N ILE A 64 -4.90 5.42 8.24
CA ILE A 64 -4.78 4.27 9.15
C ILE A 64 -4.40 4.73 10.57
N PHE A 65 -3.41 5.61 10.72
CA PHE A 65 -3.00 6.10 12.03
C PHE A 65 -4.12 6.85 12.76
N ILE A 66 -4.81 7.74 12.06
CA ILE A 66 -5.93 8.51 12.64
C ILE A 66 -7.08 7.56 13.01
N SER A 67 -7.46 6.64 12.12
CA SER A 67 -8.50 5.65 12.39
C SER A 67 -8.15 4.79 13.60
N PHE A 68 -6.89 4.34 13.70
CA PHE A 68 -6.42 3.58 14.86
C PHE A 68 -6.55 4.40 16.14
N MET A 69 -6.09 5.65 16.16
CA MET A 69 -6.21 6.51 17.35
C MET A 69 -7.66 6.74 17.76
N THR A 70 -8.55 7.01 16.80
CA THR A 70 -9.99 7.19 17.06
C THR A 70 -10.61 5.93 17.66
N ILE A 71 -10.30 4.75 17.12
CA ILE A 71 -10.82 3.47 17.65
C ILE A 71 -10.31 3.23 19.08
N ASN A 72 -9.02 3.49 19.34
CA ASN A 72 -8.47 3.34 20.69
C ASN A 72 -9.12 4.31 21.69
N LEU A 73 -9.39 5.55 21.27
CA LEU A 73 -10.07 6.53 22.10
C LEU A 73 -11.52 6.10 22.41
N MET A 74 -12.23 5.54 21.43
CA MET A 74 -13.59 5.00 21.64
C MET A 74 -13.61 3.82 22.62
N ASN A 75 -12.54 3.03 22.68
CA ASN A 75 -12.40 1.90 23.59
C ASN A 75 -11.87 2.30 24.98
N THR A 76 -11.45 3.56 25.17
CA THR A 76 -10.96 4.07 26.45
C THR A 76 -12.13 4.53 27.32
N ALA A 77 -12.01 4.36 28.65
CA ALA A 77 -13.02 4.84 29.59
C ALA A 77 -13.24 6.36 29.46
N PRO A 78 -14.47 6.86 29.68
CA PRO A 78 -14.77 8.28 29.60
C PRO A 78 -13.94 9.07 30.64
N PHE A 79 -13.57 10.30 30.31
CA PHE A 79 -12.74 11.17 31.15
C PHE A 79 -13.30 11.46 32.56
N ASN A 80 -14.57 11.13 32.82
CA ASN A 80 -15.25 11.33 34.10
C ASN A 80 -15.32 10.05 34.96
N TYR A 81 -14.58 9.00 34.61
CA TYR A 81 -14.56 7.74 35.36
C TYR A 81 -13.67 7.90 36.62
N LEU A 82 -14.31 8.11 37.78
CA LEU A 82 -13.66 8.41 39.07
C LEU A 82 -13.00 7.19 39.75
N ASP A 83 -13.12 5.98 39.22
CA ASP A 83 -12.53 4.76 39.82
C ASP A 83 -11.06 4.51 39.40
N CYS A 84 -10.43 5.44 38.67
CA CYS A 84 -9.03 5.35 38.23
C CYS A 84 -8.04 6.17 39.09
N ILE A 85 -8.46 6.69 40.25
CA ILE A 85 -7.62 7.31 41.29
C ILE A 85 -7.65 6.42 42.54
#